data_AF-A0A258B2W3-F1
#
_entry.id   AF-A0A258B2W3-F1
#
_cell.length_a   1.000
_cell.length_b   1.000
_cell.length_c   1.000
_cell.angle_alpha   90.00
_cell.angle_beta   90.00
_cell.angle_gamma   90.00
#
_symmetry.space_group_name_H-M   'P 1'
#
loop_
_entity.id
_entity.type
_entity.pdbx_description
1 polymer ?
#
loop_
_entity_poly.entity_id
_entity_poly.type
_entity_poly.pdbx_seq_one_letter_code
_entity_poly.pdbx_strand_id
1 'polypeptide(L)'
;MGQVKCKPVGPANAKIVIVGESPSEHEVKSGVLFSGSSGDELTRLLSEAGIDREQCYLTSVFKHRPPNGSLENYCVSKKELPLDYSYPYLYYGKYIAPKYLSDVEETKDELKQLSPNLIIALGSTASWFFNLGPITTARGIVARSEYGKVIPTFHPSAVLRQWSNRTVVMADLLKAAHESTFPDVRRPQRELWVEPTLSEVTRFFSLHLFPAKEISLDIENPGGQLHCLALAPSPTIAICIPFIDPRKPDRNYWSYADECQVWRLIRKLLVDGTISKRYKTIGQNLLYDVQHLAKAGCKLASIDDDTMLAHHAMYPEMRKGLGFLGSIYTNELSWKQMHKDLGRDK
;
A
#
# COMPACT_ATOMS: atom_id res chain seq x y z
N MET A 1 25.52 -10.77 -32.83
CA MET A 1 24.68 -11.86 -32.28
C MET A 1 23.43 -11.22 -31.70
N GLY A 2 22.25 -11.60 -32.19
CA GLY A 2 20.98 -11.04 -31.71
C GLY A 2 20.74 -11.40 -30.24
N GLN A 3 20.11 -10.51 -29.48
CA GLN A 3 19.72 -10.82 -28.10
C GLN A 3 18.69 -11.96 -28.11
N VAL A 4 18.92 -12.99 -27.30
CA VAL A 4 18.00 -14.11 -27.17
C VAL A 4 16.81 -13.67 -26.33
N LYS A 5 15.62 -13.85 -26.89
CA LYS A 5 14.34 -13.58 -26.25
C LYS A 5 13.91 -14.77 -25.41
N CYS A 6 13.61 -14.54 -24.13
CA CYS A 6 13.02 -15.57 -23.28
C CYS A 6 11.50 -15.53 -23.38
N LYS A 7 10.86 -16.69 -23.55
CA LYS A 7 9.41 -16.79 -23.68
C LYS A 7 8.75 -16.92 -22.30
N PRO A 8 7.51 -16.43 -22.15
CA PRO A 8 6.70 -16.72 -20.98
C PRO A 8 6.41 -18.23 -20.86
N VAL A 9 6.05 -18.67 -19.64
CA VAL A 9 5.83 -20.08 -19.30
C VAL A 9 4.55 -20.20 -18.48
N GLY A 10 3.71 -21.20 -18.78
CA GLY A 10 2.50 -21.50 -18.03
C GLY A 10 1.24 -21.53 -18.88
N PRO A 11 0.08 -21.87 -18.30
CA PRO A 11 -1.16 -22.05 -19.04
C PRO A 11 -1.78 -20.69 -19.43
N ALA A 12 -2.35 -20.61 -20.64
CA ALA A 12 -2.98 -19.38 -21.16
C ALA A 12 -4.27 -18.98 -20.41
N ASN A 13 -4.84 -19.87 -19.61
CA ASN A 13 -6.02 -19.62 -18.77
C ASN A 13 -5.66 -19.46 -17.28
N ALA A 14 -4.38 -19.23 -16.96
CA ALA A 14 -3.91 -19.04 -15.59
C ALA A 14 -4.68 -17.93 -14.86
N LYS A 15 -5.07 -18.20 -13.61
CA LYS A 15 -5.72 -17.19 -12.75
C LYS A 15 -4.73 -16.31 -12.00
N ILE A 16 -3.48 -16.75 -11.90
CA ILE A 16 -2.38 -16.00 -11.31
C ILE A 16 -1.33 -15.77 -12.40
N VAL A 17 -0.97 -14.52 -12.61
CA VAL A 17 0.15 -14.13 -13.47
C VAL A 17 1.27 -13.59 -12.59
N ILE A 18 2.50 -14.01 -12.84
CA ILE A 18 3.69 -13.51 -12.13
C ILE A 18 4.53 -12.72 -13.13
N VAL A 19 4.82 -11.47 -12.80
CA VAL A 19 5.57 -10.55 -13.66
C VAL A 19 6.90 -10.19 -12.99
N GLY A 20 7.99 -10.65 -13.57
CA GLY A 20 9.37 -10.34 -13.17
C GLY A 20 9.97 -9.13 -13.89
N GLU A 21 11.27 -8.93 -13.69
CA GLU A 21 12.01 -7.80 -14.25
C GLU A 21 12.46 -8.04 -15.71
N SER A 22 13.48 -8.88 -15.87
CA SER A 22 14.11 -9.22 -17.14
C SER A 22 14.85 -10.56 -16.99
N PRO A 23 15.13 -11.28 -18.08
CA PRO A 23 15.91 -12.51 -18.01
C PRO A 23 17.35 -12.28 -17.52
N SER A 24 17.80 -13.16 -16.64
CA SER A 24 19.18 -13.39 -16.24
C SER A 24 19.96 -14.18 -17.29
N GLU A 25 21.27 -14.30 -17.09
CA GLU A 25 22.12 -15.07 -18.02
C GLU A 25 21.74 -16.56 -18.06
N HIS A 26 21.34 -17.13 -16.91
CA HIS A 26 20.91 -18.52 -16.84
C HIS A 26 19.60 -18.76 -17.59
N GLU A 27 18.64 -17.85 -17.46
CA GLU A 27 17.35 -17.92 -18.15
C GLU A 27 17.53 -17.75 -19.66
N VAL A 28 18.46 -16.91 -20.09
CA VAL A 28 18.84 -16.79 -21.51
C VAL A 28 19.45 -18.10 -22.05
N LYS A 29 20.34 -18.75 -21.28
CA LYS A 29 20.97 -20.01 -21.69
C LYS A 29 20.00 -21.19 -21.74
N SER A 30 19.09 -21.26 -20.76
CA SER A 30 18.08 -22.32 -20.67
C SER A 30 16.86 -22.06 -21.55
N GLY A 31 16.60 -20.81 -21.93
CA GLY A 31 15.39 -20.39 -22.65
C GLY A 31 14.13 -20.32 -21.78
N VAL A 32 14.24 -20.52 -20.46
CA VAL A 32 13.12 -20.64 -19.52
C VAL A 32 13.23 -19.55 -18.45
N LEU A 33 12.18 -18.72 -18.33
CA LEU A 33 12.08 -17.72 -17.26
C LEU A 33 11.97 -18.36 -15.88
N PHE A 34 12.55 -17.70 -14.88
CA PHE A 34 12.61 -18.11 -13.49
C PHE A 34 13.21 -19.52 -13.30
N SER A 35 14.28 -19.82 -14.03
CA SER A 35 15.01 -21.11 -13.98
C SER A 35 16.32 -21.07 -13.19
N GLY A 36 16.73 -19.90 -12.69
CA GLY A 36 17.92 -19.74 -11.84
C GLY A 36 17.58 -19.72 -10.35
N SER A 37 18.56 -19.34 -9.52
CA SER A 37 18.42 -19.33 -8.05
C SER A 37 17.25 -18.49 -7.52
N SER A 38 16.96 -17.34 -8.14
CA SER A 38 15.77 -16.55 -7.78
C SER A 38 14.47 -17.24 -8.20
N GLY A 39 14.51 -18.03 -9.26
CA GLY A 39 13.41 -18.88 -9.69
C GLY A 39 13.15 -20.03 -8.74
N ASP A 40 14.19 -20.68 -8.23
CA ASP A 40 14.08 -21.73 -7.20
C ASP A 40 13.47 -21.16 -5.91
N GLU A 41 13.94 -19.99 -5.48
CA GLU A 41 13.37 -19.32 -4.32
C GLU A 41 11.91 -18.91 -4.54
N LEU A 42 11.56 -18.42 -5.74
CA LEU A 42 10.16 -18.18 -6.10
C LEU A 42 9.31 -19.44 -5.97
N THR A 43 9.79 -20.59 -6.47
CA THR A 43 9.07 -21.86 -6.36
C THR A 43 8.83 -22.25 -4.91
N ARG A 44 9.84 -22.11 -4.03
CA ARG A 44 9.69 -22.38 -2.59
C ARG A 44 8.65 -21.47 -1.95
N LEU A 45 8.75 -20.16 -2.18
CA LEU A 45 7.84 -19.16 -1.60
C LEU A 45 6.39 -19.35 -2.06
N LEU A 46 6.16 -19.65 -3.35
CA LEU A 46 4.83 -19.94 -3.88
C LEU A 46 4.26 -21.21 -3.24
N SER A 47 5.04 -22.29 -3.18
CA SER A 47 4.62 -23.55 -2.58
C SER A 47 4.21 -23.38 -1.10
N GLU A 48 4.99 -22.65 -0.32
CA GLU A 48 4.69 -22.38 1.09
C GLU A 48 3.47 -21.49 1.28
N ALA A 49 3.20 -20.59 0.34
CA ALA A 49 1.99 -19.75 0.34
C ALA A 49 0.74 -20.48 -0.19
N GLY A 50 0.87 -21.75 -0.62
CA GLY A 50 -0.22 -22.52 -1.20
C GLY A 50 -0.56 -22.15 -2.65
N ILE A 51 0.38 -21.53 -3.37
CA ILE A 51 0.23 -21.18 -4.79
C ILE A 51 0.98 -22.22 -5.63
N ASP A 52 0.23 -22.95 -6.47
CA ASP A 52 0.82 -23.89 -7.42
C ASP A 52 1.44 -23.13 -8.60
N ARG A 53 2.78 -23.22 -8.71
CA ARG A 53 3.54 -22.57 -9.77
C ARG A 53 3.15 -23.07 -11.16
N GLU A 54 2.78 -24.35 -11.32
CA GLU A 54 2.42 -24.91 -12.62
C GLU A 54 1.09 -24.35 -13.15
N GLN A 55 0.24 -23.83 -12.26
CA GLN A 55 -1.01 -23.15 -12.61
C GLN A 55 -0.85 -21.64 -12.84
N CYS A 56 0.35 -21.11 -12.61
CA CYS A 56 0.66 -19.71 -12.83
C CYS A 56 1.19 -19.48 -14.25
N TYR A 57 0.93 -18.29 -14.80
CA TYR A 57 1.61 -17.81 -15.99
C TYR A 57 2.75 -16.88 -15.60
N LEU A 58 3.98 -17.21 -15.95
CA LEU A 58 5.19 -16.50 -15.59
C LEU A 58 5.72 -15.71 -16.80
N THR A 59 5.89 -14.41 -16.63
CA THR A 59 6.44 -13.51 -17.64
C THR A 59 7.34 -12.45 -16.98
N SER A 60 7.91 -11.56 -17.78
CA SER A 60 8.77 -10.45 -17.32
C SER A 60 8.46 -9.19 -18.11
N VAL A 61 8.70 -8.02 -17.49
CA VAL A 61 8.51 -6.71 -18.13
C VAL A 61 9.36 -6.56 -19.38
N PHE A 62 10.63 -6.96 -19.30
CA PHE A 62 11.51 -7.03 -20.46
C PHE A 62 11.69 -8.48 -20.91
N LYS A 63 11.72 -8.73 -22.21
CA LYS A 63 11.84 -10.09 -22.81
C LYS A 63 13.28 -10.46 -23.11
N HIS A 64 14.16 -9.47 -23.17
CA HIS A 64 15.59 -9.62 -23.38
C HIS A 64 16.39 -9.28 -22.12
N ARG A 65 17.57 -9.87 -21.99
CA ARG A 65 18.51 -9.54 -20.92
C ARG A 65 19.15 -8.17 -21.18
N PRO A 66 19.23 -7.28 -20.18
CA PRO A 66 19.93 -6.02 -20.33
C PRO A 66 21.44 -6.21 -20.60
N PRO A 67 22.08 -5.30 -21.37
CA PRO A 67 23.53 -5.27 -21.52
C PRO A 67 24.21 -5.29 -20.16
N ASN A 68 25.24 -6.12 -20.00
CA ASN A 68 25.97 -6.30 -18.74
C ASN A 68 25.10 -6.66 -17.52
N GLY A 69 23.83 -7.04 -17.71
CA GLY A 69 22.93 -7.47 -16.64
C GLY A 69 22.34 -6.34 -15.80
N SER A 70 22.43 -5.09 -16.26
CA SER A 70 21.88 -3.93 -15.53
C SER A 70 20.87 -3.18 -16.38
N LEU A 71 19.65 -3.01 -15.85
CA LEU A 71 18.59 -2.23 -16.49
C LEU A 71 18.93 -0.75 -16.67
N GLU A 72 19.92 -0.21 -15.95
CA GLU A 72 20.40 1.14 -16.24
C GLU A 72 20.91 1.26 -17.69
N ASN A 73 21.39 0.17 -18.28
CA ASN A 73 21.83 0.14 -19.69
C ASN A 73 20.67 0.13 -20.69
N TYR A 74 19.42 0.04 -20.21
CA TYR A 74 18.23 0.35 -21.02
C TYR A 74 17.83 1.81 -20.94
N CYS A 75 18.44 2.59 -20.04
CA CYS A 75 17.98 3.93 -19.77
C CYS A 75 18.70 5.02 -20.58
N VAL A 76 17.99 6.09 -20.86
CA VAL A 76 18.46 7.35 -21.43
C VAL A 76 18.00 8.53 -20.58
N SER A 77 18.57 9.70 -20.81
CA SER A 77 18.14 10.94 -20.16
C SER A 77 16.86 11.51 -20.80
N LYS A 78 16.15 12.38 -20.08
CA LYS A 78 14.93 13.03 -20.60
C LYS A 78 15.15 13.78 -21.93
N LYS A 79 16.37 14.26 -22.19
CA LYS A 79 16.71 15.02 -23.41
C LYS A 79 16.71 14.16 -24.68
N GLU A 80 16.85 12.85 -24.53
CA GLU A 80 16.93 11.89 -25.64
C GLU A 80 15.57 11.26 -25.98
N LEU A 81 14.52 11.64 -25.24
CA LEU A 81 13.19 11.08 -25.41
C LEU A 81 12.41 11.85 -26.47
N PRO A 82 11.55 11.16 -27.24
CA PRO A 82 10.61 11.83 -28.12
C PRO A 82 9.55 12.58 -27.31
N LEU A 83 8.89 13.56 -27.94
CA LEU A 83 7.93 14.44 -27.26
C LEU A 83 6.67 13.71 -26.75
N ASP A 84 6.30 12.61 -27.38
CA ASP A 84 5.14 11.77 -27.08
C ASP A 84 5.44 10.65 -26.05
N TYR A 85 6.64 10.64 -25.46
CA TYR A 85 7.03 9.63 -24.49
C TYR A 85 6.19 9.70 -23.21
N SER A 86 5.43 8.64 -22.94
CA SER A 86 4.42 8.59 -21.87
C SER A 86 4.82 7.78 -20.63
N TYR A 87 5.96 7.08 -20.67
CA TYR A 87 6.40 6.24 -19.57
C TYR A 87 7.06 7.04 -18.44
N PRO A 88 6.86 6.67 -17.16
CA PRO A 88 7.59 7.29 -16.06
C PRO A 88 9.07 6.90 -16.08
N TYR A 89 9.91 7.66 -15.38
CA TYR A 89 11.32 7.28 -15.20
C TYR A 89 11.41 5.95 -14.41
N LEU A 90 12.33 5.06 -14.79
CA LEU A 90 12.58 3.82 -14.05
C LEU A 90 13.46 4.08 -12.82
N TYR A 91 14.51 4.87 -13.02
CA TYR A 91 15.35 5.42 -11.95
C TYR A 91 15.28 6.94 -12.02
N TYR A 92 15.51 7.65 -10.91
CA TYR A 92 15.35 9.10 -10.89
C TYR A 92 16.15 9.78 -12.02
N GLY A 93 15.44 10.45 -12.94
CA GLY A 93 16.02 11.11 -14.12
C GLY A 93 16.43 10.19 -15.28
N LYS A 94 16.22 8.89 -15.19
CA LYS A 94 16.58 7.85 -16.18
C LYS A 94 15.33 7.12 -16.70
N TYR A 95 15.12 7.14 -18.01
CA TYR A 95 13.93 6.64 -18.68
C TYR A 95 14.28 5.50 -19.63
N ILE A 96 13.38 4.55 -19.85
CA ILE A 96 13.63 3.44 -20.79
C ILE A 96 13.76 3.98 -22.22
N ALA A 97 14.85 3.64 -22.91
CA ALA A 97 15.06 4.03 -24.29
C ALA A 97 13.94 3.45 -25.19
N PRO A 98 13.41 4.21 -26.17
CA PRO A 98 12.29 3.75 -27.02
C PRO A 98 12.50 2.38 -27.67
N LYS A 99 13.74 2.05 -28.06
CA LYS A 99 14.10 0.75 -28.66
C LYS A 99 13.85 -0.47 -27.76
N TYR A 100 13.70 -0.29 -26.44
CA TYR A 100 13.41 -1.36 -25.48
C TYR A 100 11.94 -1.40 -25.06
N LEU A 101 11.12 -0.44 -25.50
CA LEU A 101 9.68 -0.43 -25.18
C LEU A 101 8.91 -1.54 -25.89
N SER A 102 9.43 -2.11 -26.98
CA SER A 102 8.79 -3.25 -27.66
C SER A 102 8.55 -4.43 -26.72
N ASP A 103 9.49 -4.71 -25.81
CA ASP A 103 9.35 -5.78 -24.82
C ASP A 103 8.25 -5.47 -23.78
N VAL A 104 8.13 -4.19 -23.43
CA VAL A 104 7.12 -3.69 -22.50
C VAL A 104 5.74 -3.82 -23.14
N GLU A 105 5.58 -3.35 -24.39
CA GLU A 105 4.31 -3.48 -25.14
C GLU A 105 3.91 -4.94 -25.33
N GLU A 106 4.86 -5.82 -25.64
CA GLU A 106 4.57 -7.24 -25.74
C GLU A 106 4.04 -7.83 -24.43
N THR A 107 4.62 -7.44 -23.29
CA THR A 107 4.12 -7.84 -21.98
C THR A 107 2.70 -7.34 -21.73
N LYS A 108 2.39 -6.11 -22.15
CA LYS A 108 1.02 -5.56 -22.06
C LYS A 108 0.04 -6.36 -22.89
N ASP A 109 0.42 -6.74 -24.10
CA ASP A 109 -0.43 -7.52 -25.00
C ASP A 109 -0.65 -8.95 -24.47
N GLU A 110 0.36 -9.58 -23.86
CA GLU A 110 0.20 -10.84 -23.12
C GLU A 110 -0.84 -10.68 -22.00
N LEU A 111 -0.70 -9.66 -21.15
CA LEU A 111 -1.58 -9.46 -20.00
C LEU A 111 -3.05 -9.20 -20.40
N LYS A 112 -3.27 -8.46 -21.50
CA LYS A 112 -4.62 -8.22 -22.04
C LYS A 112 -5.33 -9.52 -22.46
N GLN A 113 -4.57 -10.54 -22.89
CA GLN A 113 -5.13 -11.80 -23.35
C GLN A 113 -5.47 -12.78 -22.20
N LEU A 114 -4.75 -12.69 -21.07
CA LEU A 114 -4.82 -13.70 -20.00
C LEU A 114 -6.02 -13.54 -19.04
N SER A 115 -6.59 -12.34 -18.93
CA SER A 115 -7.71 -12.04 -18.01
C SER A 115 -7.57 -12.70 -16.61
N PRO A 116 -6.46 -12.48 -15.89
CA PRO A 116 -6.20 -13.17 -14.63
C PRO A 116 -7.06 -12.63 -13.48
N ASN A 117 -7.23 -13.44 -12.43
CA ASN A 117 -7.81 -12.95 -11.18
C ASN A 117 -6.83 -12.06 -10.42
N LEU A 118 -5.53 -12.38 -10.51
CA LEU A 118 -4.47 -11.66 -9.80
C LEU A 118 -3.16 -11.66 -10.58
N ILE A 119 -2.47 -10.52 -10.54
CA ILE A 119 -1.10 -10.36 -11.00
C ILE A 119 -0.18 -10.13 -9.79
N ILE A 120 0.87 -10.93 -9.66
CA ILE A 120 1.93 -10.76 -8.67
C ILE A 120 3.11 -10.05 -9.34
N ALA A 121 3.35 -8.81 -8.95
CA ALA A 121 4.41 -7.97 -9.54
C ALA A 121 5.69 -8.04 -8.70
N LEU A 122 6.75 -8.63 -9.24
CA LEU A 122 8.00 -8.90 -8.51
C LEU A 122 9.00 -7.74 -8.67
N GLY A 123 9.20 -6.98 -7.59
CA GLY A 123 10.24 -5.97 -7.48
C GLY A 123 9.91 -4.61 -8.11
N SER A 124 10.90 -3.72 -8.10
CA SER A 124 10.75 -2.32 -8.50
C SER A 124 10.35 -2.14 -9.96
N THR A 125 10.89 -2.96 -10.87
CA THR A 125 10.61 -2.85 -12.30
C THR A 125 9.18 -3.26 -12.63
N ALA A 126 8.67 -4.34 -12.04
CA ALA A 126 7.26 -4.71 -12.17
C ALA A 126 6.35 -3.64 -11.52
N SER A 127 6.73 -3.11 -10.35
CA SER A 127 6.03 -1.98 -9.72
C SER A 127 5.98 -0.73 -10.60
N TRP A 128 7.07 -0.43 -11.32
CA TRP A 128 7.14 0.64 -12.32
C TRP A 128 6.22 0.39 -13.51
N PHE A 129 6.21 -0.84 -14.04
CA PHE A 129 5.36 -1.25 -15.17
C PHE A 129 3.87 -1.00 -14.87
N PHE A 130 3.42 -1.34 -13.66
CA PHE A 130 2.04 -1.10 -13.21
C PHE A 130 1.81 0.30 -12.62
N ASN A 131 2.79 1.21 -12.67
CA ASN A 131 2.73 2.56 -12.13
C ASN A 131 2.35 2.63 -10.63
N LEU A 132 2.84 1.68 -9.83
CA LEU A 132 2.53 1.55 -8.40
C LEU A 132 3.50 2.35 -7.51
N GLY A 133 4.56 2.91 -8.08
CA GLY A 133 5.60 3.66 -7.36
C GLY A 133 6.68 2.76 -6.74
N PRO A 134 7.44 3.25 -5.74
CA PRO A 134 8.53 2.50 -5.13
C PRO A 134 8.08 1.22 -4.45
N ILE A 135 8.78 0.12 -4.68
CA ILE A 135 8.39 -1.20 -4.14
C ILE A 135 8.35 -1.23 -2.60
N THR A 136 9.21 -0.47 -1.93
CA THR A 136 9.26 -0.40 -0.47
C THR A 136 8.02 0.22 0.18
N THR A 137 7.22 0.94 -0.61
CA THR A 137 5.92 1.51 -0.20
C THR A 137 4.74 0.80 -0.86
N ALA A 138 4.94 0.26 -2.06
CA ALA A 138 3.88 -0.37 -2.83
C ALA A 138 3.61 -1.82 -2.40
N ARG A 139 4.61 -2.57 -1.93
CA ARG A 139 4.47 -4.00 -1.64
C ARG A 139 3.28 -4.31 -0.72
N GLY A 140 2.63 -5.45 -0.95
CA GLY A 140 1.51 -5.95 -0.14
C GLY A 140 0.18 -5.20 -0.29
N ILE A 141 0.14 -4.09 -1.04
CA ILE A 141 -1.13 -3.41 -1.36
C ILE A 141 -1.89 -4.23 -2.41
N VAL A 142 -3.22 -4.18 -2.35
CA VAL A 142 -4.07 -4.73 -3.41
C VAL A 142 -4.45 -3.57 -4.34
N ALA A 143 -3.80 -3.45 -5.49
CA ALA A 143 -4.01 -2.36 -6.43
C ALA A 143 -4.85 -2.79 -7.64
N ARG A 144 -5.47 -1.81 -8.31
CA ARG A 144 -6.11 -2.00 -9.62
C ARG A 144 -5.17 -1.49 -10.71
N SER A 145 -5.09 -2.25 -11.81
CA SER A 145 -4.42 -1.84 -13.05
C SER A 145 -5.36 -2.03 -14.24
N GLU A 146 -4.95 -1.56 -15.43
CA GLU A 146 -5.67 -1.81 -16.69
C GLU A 146 -5.73 -3.30 -17.05
N TYR A 147 -4.87 -4.14 -16.46
CA TYR A 147 -4.78 -5.59 -16.69
C TYR A 147 -5.44 -6.43 -15.60
N GLY A 148 -6.11 -5.79 -14.64
CA GLY A 148 -6.73 -6.44 -13.50
C GLY A 148 -6.04 -6.12 -12.17
N LYS A 149 -6.34 -6.94 -11.16
CA LYS A 149 -5.85 -6.77 -9.79
C LYS A 149 -4.37 -7.12 -9.68
N VAL A 150 -3.59 -6.28 -9.00
CA VAL A 150 -2.14 -6.43 -8.84
C VAL A 150 -1.74 -6.37 -7.38
N ILE A 151 -0.91 -7.31 -6.95
CA ILE A 151 -0.20 -7.25 -5.66
C ILE A 151 1.30 -7.24 -5.95
N PRO A 152 2.00 -6.12 -5.70
CA PRO A 152 3.44 -6.08 -5.78
C PRO A 152 4.07 -6.72 -4.54
N THR A 153 5.21 -7.39 -4.72
CA THR A 153 6.05 -7.88 -3.62
C THR A 153 7.53 -7.77 -3.99
N PHE A 154 8.43 -8.00 -3.04
CA PHE A 154 9.85 -7.99 -3.35
C PHE A 154 10.21 -9.13 -4.30
N HIS A 155 11.15 -8.85 -5.20
CA HIS A 155 11.70 -9.89 -6.07
C HIS A 155 12.43 -10.95 -5.22
N PRO A 156 12.36 -12.25 -5.54
CA PRO A 156 13.03 -13.32 -4.78
C PRO A 156 14.54 -13.10 -4.57
N SER A 157 15.21 -12.45 -5.53
CA SER A 157 16.63 -12.07 -5.37
C SER A 157 16.89 -11.12 -4.18
N ALA A 158 15.89 -10.36 -3.74
CA ALA A 158 15.99 -9.54 -2.52
C ALA A 158 15.97 -10.39 -1.24
N VAL A 159 15.31 -11.55 -1.26
CA VAL A 159 15.34 -12.53 -0.16
C VAL A 159 16.70 -13.21 -0.10
N LEU A 160 17.25 -13.62 -1.26
CA LEU A 160 18.59 -14.20 -1.36
C LEU A 160 19.69 -13.25 -0.88
N ARG A 161 19.53 -11.94 -1.14
CA ARG A 161 20.46 -10.91 -0.64
C ARG A 161 20.27 -10.61 0.85
N GLN A 162 19.03 -10.66 1.33
CA GLN A 162 18.69 -10.33 2.70
C GLN A 162 17.49 -11.17 3.17
N TRP A 163 17.78 -12.20 3.95
CA TRP A 163 16.81 -13.20 4.40
C TRP A 163 15.63 -12.62 5.17
N SER A 164 15.80 -11.51 5.89
CA SER A 164 14.70 -10.85 6.62
C SER A 164 13.55 -10.38 5.72
N ASN A 165 13.79 -10.22 4.41
CA ASN A 165 12.72 -9.91 3.45
C ASN A 165 11.77 -11.09 3.24
N ARG A 166 12.19 -12.32 3.56
CA ARG A 166 11.38 -13.52 3.38
C ARG A 166 10.05 -13.43 4.11
N THR A 167 10.07 -13.01 5.38
CA THR A 167 8.85 -12.92 6.19
C THR A 167 7.85 -11.94 5.56
N VAL A 168 8.37 -10.86 4.98
CA VAL A 168 7.55 -9.86 4.28
C VAL A 168 6.96 -10.42 2.98
N VAL A 169 7.77 -11.07 2.16
CA VAL A 169 7.32 -11.70 0.91
C VAL A 169 6.28 -12.80 1.18
N MET A 170 6.49 -13.60 2.22
CA MET A 170 5.51 -14.62 2.62
C MET A 170 4.17 -14.01 3.03
N ALA A 171 4.17 -12.91 3.79
CA ALA A 171 2.92 -12.22 4.14
C ALA A 171 2.21 -11.67 2.89
N ASP A 172 2.95 -11.10 1.94
CA ASP A 172 2.40 -10.62 0.67
C ASP A 172 1.83 -11.78 -0.18
N LEU A 173 2.51 -12.93 -0.23
CA LEU A 173 2.09 -14.10 -0.99
C LEU A 173 0.90 -14.84 -0.36
N LEU A 174 0.81 -14.91 0.97
CA LEU A 174 -0.37 -15.44 1.65
C LEU A 174 -1.61 -14.59 1.34
N LYS A 175 -1.44 -13.26 1.30
CA LYS A 175 -2.49 -12.36 0.80
C LYS A 175 -2.81 -12.61 -0.66
N ALA A 176 -1.79 -12.78 -1.51
CA ALA A 176 -1.97 -13.09 -2.92
C ALA A 176 -2.75 -14.40 -3.15
N ALA A 177 -2.45 -15.45 -2.39
CA ALA A 177 -3.16 -16.71 -2.45
C ALA A 177 -4.66 -16.51 -2.19
N HIS A 178 -5.02 -15.78 -1.13
CA HIS A 178 -6.41 -15.45 -0.84
C HIS A 178 -7.06 -14.59 -1.94
N GLU A 179 -6.41 -13.49 -2.32
CA GLU A 179 -6.94 -12.53 -3.29
C GLU A 179 -7.06 -13.13 -4.70
N SER A 180 -6.28 -14.15 -5.03
CA SER A 180 -6.36 -14.84 -6.33
C SER A 180 -7.68 -15.60 -6.56
N THR A 181 -8.47 -15.83 -5.51
CA THR A 181 -9.74 -16.56 -5.61
C THR A 181 -10.87 -15.75 -6.27
N PHE A 182 -10.68 -14.44 -6.45
CA PHE A 182 -11.65 -13.55 -7.10
C PHE A 182 -10.95 -12.41 -7.86
N PRO A 183 -11.50 -11.94 -8.99
CA PRO A 183 -10.85 -10.90 -9.81
C PRO A 183 -10.99 -9.49 -9.22
N ASP A 184 -12.03 -9.23 -8.43
CA ASP A 184 -12.34 -7.87 -7.96
C ASP A 184 -11.39 -7.40 -6.85
N VAL A 185 -11.11 -6.10 -6.83
CA VAL A 185 -10.51 -5.44 -5.67
C VAL A 185 -11.61 -5.18 -4.66
N ARG A 186 -11.57 -5.88 -3.52
CA ARG A 186 -12.56 -5.73 -2.45
C ARG A 186 -12.02 -4.80 -1.36
N ARG A 187 -12.82 -3.80 -1.03
CA ARG A 187 -12.55 -2.79 -0.01
C ARG A 187 -13.73 -2.68 0.94
N PRO A 188 -13.51 -2.57 2.26
CA PRO A 188 -14.58 -2.24 3.18
C PRO A 188 -15.15 -0.86 2.80
N GLN A 189 -16.47 -0.80 2.66
CA GLN A 189 -17.18 0.47 2.50
C GLN A 189 -17.10 1.23 3.82
N ARG A 190 -16.70 2.50 3.77
CA ARG A 190 -16.55 3.34 4.95
C ARG A 190 -17.39 4.59 4.84
N GLU A 191 -18.03 4.93 5.95
CA GLU A 191 -18.69 6.20 6.16
C GLU A 191 -17.74 7.13 6.90
N LEU A 192 -17.28 8.18 6.21
CA LEU A 192 -16.31 9.14 6.75
C LEU A 192 -16.96 10.52 6.87
N TRP A 193 -17.06 11.02 8.09
CA TRP A 193 -17.59 12.34 8.38
C TRP A 193 -16.42 13.31 8.45
N VAL A 194 -16.13 13.98 7.33
CA VAL A 194 -15.03 14.93 7.18
C VAL A 194 -15.58 16.35 7.16
N GLU A 195 -14.84 17.29 7.74
CA GLU A 195 -15.29 18.68 7.87
C GLU A 195 -16.75 18.79 8.40
N PRO A 196 -17.09 18.14 9.53
CA PRO A 196 -18.45 18.12 10.04
C PRO A 196 -18.87 19.46 10.61
N THR A 197 -20.18 19.71 10.65
CA THR A 197 -20.79 20.77 11.46
C THR A 197 -20.86 20.37 12.94
N LEU A 198 -21.09 21.33 13.84
CA LEU A 198 -21.26 21.04 15.28
C LEU A 198 -22.43 20.07 15.55
N SER A 199 -23.53 20.21 14.79
CA SER A 199 -24.68 19.31 14.89
C SER A 199 -24.29 17.88 14.51
N GLU A 200 -23.50 17.73 13.46
CA GLU A 200 -22.98 16.42 13.03
C GLU A 200 -22.00 15.84 14.04
N VAL A 201 -21.08 16.63 14.60
CA VAL A 201 -20.21 16.17 15.70
C VAL A 201 -21.06 15.66 16.86
N THR A 202 -22.04 16.44 17.31
CA THR A 202 -22.92 16.06 18.43
C THR A 202 -23.69 14.77 18.14
N ARG A 203 -24.23 14.64 16.92
CA ARG A 203 -24.94 13.45 16.45
C ARG A 203 -24.02 12.24 16.40
N PHE A 204 -22.82 12.37 15.84
CA PHE A 204 -21.86 11.29 15.72
C PHE A 204 -21.39 10.78 17.09
N PHE A 205 -21.11 11.69 18.01
CA PHE A 205 -20.72 11.33 19.38
C PHE A 205 -21.83 10.52 20.07
N SER A 206 -23.07 10.97 19.94
CA SER A 206 -24.23 10.33 20.58
C SER A 206 -24.56 8.97 19.98
N LEU A 207 -24.53 8.86 18.65
CA LEU A 207 -24.92 7.64 17.94
C LEU A 207 -23.81 6.58 17.89
N HIS A 208 -22.55 7.01 17.81
CA HIS A 208 -21.45 6.10 17.47
C HIS A 208 -20.35 6.04 18.52
N LEU A 209 -19.88 7.16 19.09
CA LEU A 209 -18.72 7.15 20.00
C LEU A 209 -19.08 6.80 21.44
N PHE A 210 -20.07 7.45 22.05
CA PHE A 210 -20.47 7.14 23.44
C PHE A 210 -20.99 5.70 23.67
N PRO A 211 -21.69 5.04 22.72
CA PRO A 211 -22.06 3.65 22.87
C PRO A 211 -20.97 2.66 22.43
N ALA A 212 -19.84 3.13 21.89
CA ALA A 212 -18.78 2.26 21.41
C ALA A 212 -18.14 1.45 22.55
N LYS A 213 -17.62 0.27 22.21
CA LYS A 213 -16.78 -0.56 23.10
C LYS A 213 -15.30 -0.38 22.84
N GLU A 214 -14.96 0.19 21.69
CA GLU A 214 -13.60 0.43 21.24
C GLU A 214 -13.59 1.66 20.35
N ILE A 215 -12.55 2.48 20.46
CA ILE A 215 -12.37 3.68 19.66
C ILE A 215 -10.91 3.76 19.25
N SER A 216 -10.65 3.94 17.96
CA SER A 216 -9.34 4.31 17.46
C SER A 216 -9.19 5.82 17.34
N LEU A 217 -8.01 6.33 17.67
CA LEU A 217 -7.68 7.75 17.63
C LEU A 217 -6.44 8.00 16.78
N ASP A 218 -6.45 9.12 16.05
CA ASP A 218 -5.32 9.63 15.27
C ASP A 218 -5.40 11.17 15.19
N ILE A 219 -4.25 11.87 15.19
CA ILE A 219 -4.21 13.33 15.03
C ILE A 219 -3.31 13.77 13.88
N GLU A 220 -3.61 14.94 13.32
CA GLU A 220 -2.67 15.68 12.47
C GLU A 220 -2.28 16.98 13.15
N ASN A 221 -0.98 17.29 13.17
CA ASN A 221 -0.43 18.41 13.93
C ASN A 221 0.77 19.12 13.27
N PRO A 222 0.73 19.44 11.95
CA PRO A 222 1.85 20.09 11.29
C PRO A 222 2.25 21.39 11.99
N GLY A 223 3.54 21.58 12.24
CA GLY A 223 4.04 22.74 12.98
C GLY A 223 3.77 22.70 14.50
N GLY A 224 3.30 21.57 15.05
CA GLY A 224 3.12 21.34 16.48
C GLY A 224 1.76 21.79 17.04
N GLN A 225 0.91 22.42 16.21
CA GLN A 225 -0.47 22.77 16.53
C GLN A 225 -1.42 21.67 16.04
N LEU A 226 -2.41 21.29 16.86
CA LEU A 226 -3.41 20.32 16.47
C LEU A 226 -4.28 20.87 15.31
N HIS A 227 -4.18 20.24 14.14
CA HIS A 227 -4.95 20.61 12.95
C HIS A 227 -6.25 19.83 12.86
N CYS A 228 -6.25 18.54 13.19
CA CYS A 228 -7.47 17.75 13.31
C CYS A 228 -7.29 16.58 14.27
N LEU A 229 -8.43 16.04 14.70
CA LEU A 229 -8.55 14.80 15.46
C LEU A 229 -9.50 13.86 14.72
N ALA A 230 -9.02 12.66 14.41
CA ALA A 230 -9.84 11.59 13.87
C ALA A 230 -10.20 10.56 14.95
N LEU A 231 -11.46 10.11 14.94
CA LEU A 231 -11.99 9.10 15.85
C LEU A 231 -12.78 8.07 15.03
N ALA A 232 -12.55 6.79 15.27
CA ALA A 232 -13.31 5.71 14.65
C ALA A 232 -13.78 4.70 15.71
N PRO A 233 -15.10 4.54 15.94
CA PRO A 233 -15.62 3.52 16.85
C PRO A 233 -15.73 2.13 16.21
N SER A 234 -15.45 2.01 14.90
CA SER A 234 -15.40 0.73 14.20
C SER A 234 -14.56 0.83 12.92
N PRO A 235 -14.22 -0.30 12.27
CA PRO A 235 -13.47 -0.30 11.01
C PRO A 235 -14.15 0.39 9.81
N THR A 236 -15.47 0.64 9.91
CA THR A 236 -16.30 1.13 8.78
C THR A 236 -16.86 2.53 8.98
N ILE A 237 -16.67 3.16 10.14
CA ILE A 237 -17.19 4.51 10.39
C ILE A 237 -16.15 5.35 11.14
N ALA A 238 -15.94 6.58 10.69
CA ALA A 238 -15.03 7.50 11.36
C ALA A 238 -15.48 8.96 11.17
N ILE A 239 -15.05 9.82 12.10
CA ILE A 239 -15.20 11.27 12.00
C ILE A 239 -13.82 11.91 12.08
N CYS A 240 -13.55 12.89 11.22
CA CYS A 240 -12.36 13.72 11.25
C CYS A 240 -12.78 15.16 11.56
N ILE A 241 -12.37 15.65 12.72
CA ILE A 241 -12.77 16.94 13.29
C ILE A 241 -11.60 17.91 13.09
N PRO A 242 -11.67 18.82 12.10
CA PRO A 242 -10.63 19.84 11.89
C PRO A 242 -10.74 20.96 12.93
N PHE A 243 -9.62 21.58 13.26
CA PHE A 243 -9.53 22.82 14.05
C PHE A 243 -8.97 23.98 13.22
N ILE A 244 -8.23 23.65 12.15
CA ILE A 244 -7.63 24.63 11.23
C ILE A 244 -8.28 24.53 9.84
N ASP A 245 -8.66 25.67 9.29
CA ASP A 245 -9.14 25.82 7.92
C ASP A 245 -8.25 26.81 7.14
N PRO A 246 -7.32 26.33 6.29
CA PRO A 246 -6.42 27.22 5.55
C PRO A 246 -7.12 28.11 4.53
N ARG A 247 -8.41 27.86 4.23
CA ARG A 247 -9.21 28.65 3.29
C ARG A 247 -9.71 29.96 3.92
N LYS A 248 -9.67 30.07 5.25
CA LYS A 248 -10.16 31.25 6.00
C LYS A 248 -9.01 32.18 6.42
N PRO A 249 -9.24 33.51 6.48
CA PRO A 249 -8.21 34.48 6.88
C PRO A 249 -7.66 34.27 8.29
N ASP A 250 -8.53 33.93 9.25
CA ASP A 250 -8.17 33.66 10.65
C ASP A 250 -7.75 32.20 10.88
N ARG A 251 -7.90 31.37 9.84
CA ARG A 251 -7.60 29.94 9.81
C ARG A 251 -8.38 29.08 10.79
N ASN A 252 -9.42 29.60 11.46
CA ASN A 252 -10.20 28.85 12.43
C ASN A 252 -11.31 28.06 11.74
N TYR A 253 -11.34 26.73 11.93
CA TYR A 253 -12.44 25.95 11.37
C TYR A 253 -13.77 26.28 12.05
N TRP A 254 -13.76 26.44 13.38
CA TRP A 254 -14.93 26.70 14.22
C TRP A 254 -15.08 28.17 14.61
N SER A 255 -16.31 28.59 14.95
CA SER A 255 -16.47 29.75 15.82
C SER A 255 -15.97 29.42 17.24
N TYR A 256 -15.57 30.41 18.02
CA TYR A 256 -15.14 30.18 19.42
C TYR A 256 -16.17 29.39 20.24
N ALA A 257 -17.46 29.74 20.09
CA ALA A 257 -18.54 29.08 20.82
C ALA A 257 -18.72 27.62 20.41
N ASP A 258 -18.58 27.32 19.11
CA ASP A 258 -18.70 25.95 18.60
C ASP A 258 -17.48 25.12 18.97
N GLU A 259 -16.28 25.68 18.88
CA GLU A 259 -15.05 24.99 19.26
C GLU A 259 -15.09 24.58 20.73
N CYS A 260 -15.58 25.46 21.61
CA CYS A 260 -15.77 25.15 23.01
C CYS A 260 -16.71 23.93 23.22
N GLN A 261 -17.75 23.80 22.39
CA GLN A 261 -18.67 22.67 22.46
C GLN A 261 -18.05 21.38 21.93
N VAL A 262 -17.33 21.46 20.81
CA VAL A 262 -16.56 20.34 20.26
C VAL A 262 -15.55 19.82 21.29
N TRP A 263 -14.77 20.71 21.91
CA TRP A 263 -13.82 20.33 22.96
C TRP A 263 -14.48 19.73 24.19
N ARG A 264 -15.66 20.22 24.60
CA ARG A 264 -16.42 19.61 25.70
C ARG A 264 -16.78 18.16 25.38
N LEU A 265 -17.24 17.87 24.16
CA LEU A 265 -17.56 16.51 23.72
C LEU A 265 -16.31 15.62 23.69
N ILE A 266 -15.22 16.09 23.08
CA ILE A 266 -13.95 15.37 23.01
C ILE A 266 -13.43 15.04 24.42
N ARG A 267 -13.42 16.01 25.33
CA ARG A 267 -12.97 15.80 26.70
C ARG A 267 -13.89 14.85 27.47
N LYS A 268 -15.20 14.96 27.26
CA LYS A 268 -16.18 14.04 27.85
C LYS A 268 -15.95 12.60 27.38
N LEU A 269 -15.53 12.40 26.14
CA LEU A 269 -15.16 11.08 25.65
C LEU A 269 -13.81 10.63 26.26
N LEU A 270 -12.74 11.37 25.97
CA LEU A 270 -11.35 10.91 26.15
C LEU A 270 -10.77 11.12 27.56
N VAL A 271 -11.30 12.06 28.34
CA VAL A 271 -10.73 12.49 29.63
C VAL A 271 -11.62 12.10 30.80
N ASP A 272 -12.94 12.10 30.63
CA ASP A 272 -13.87 11.71 31.68
C ASP A 272 -13.69 10.23 32.03
N GLY A 273 -13.13 9.97 33.22
CA GLY A 273 -12.85 8.63 33.74
C GLY A 273 -14.08 7.73 33.90
N THR A 274 -15.30 8.27 33.85
CA THR A 274 -16.55 7.47 33.93
C THR A 274 -17.01 6.94 32.58
N ILE A 275 -16.64 7.63 31.50
CA ILE A 275 -16.98 7.28 30.11
C ILE A 275 -15.82 6.52 29.47
N SER A 276 -14.60 7.05 29.59
CA SER A 276 -13.38 6.43 29.04
C SER A 276 -13.12 5.00 29.51
N LYS A 277 -13.53 4.63 30.74
CA LYS A 277 -13.42 3.25 31.23
C LYS A 277 -14.40 2.26 30.59
N ARG A 278 -15.36 2.73 29.78
CA ARG A 278 -16.40 1.89 29.15
C ARG A 278 -15.97 1.34 27.80
N TYR A 279 -14.92 1.90 27.21
CA TYR A 279 -14.43 1.51 25.90
C TYR A 279 -12.91 1.36 25.94
N LYS A 280 -12.36 0.62 24.98
CA LYS A 280 -10.92 0.52 24.77
C LYS A 280 -10.43 1.62 23.84
N THR A 281 -9.36 2.31 24.22
CA THR A 281 -8.69 3.26 23.34
C THR A 281 -7.53 2.56 22.64
N ILE A 282 -7.59 2.49 21.32
CA ILE A 282 -6.56 1.89 20.47
C ILE A 282 -6.02 2.89 19.45
N GLY A 283 -4.86 2.61 18.88
CA GLY A 283 -4.31 3.42 17.79
C GLY A 283 -2.92 2.95 17.41
N GLN A 284 -2.24 3.73 16.58
CA GLN A 284 -0.91 3.40 16.09
C GLN A 284 0.10 4.43 16.60
N ASN A 285 1.10 4.00 17.37
CA ASN A 285 2.10 4.92 17.95
C ASN A 285 1.47 6.05 18.80
N LEU A 286 0.42 5.72 19.55
CA LEU A 286 -0.43 6.66 20.30
C LEU A 286 0.34 7.49 21.33
N LEU A 287 1.48 7.01 21.80
CA LEU A 287 2.32 7.76 22.72
C LEU A 287 2.71 9.14 22.14
N TYR A 288 2.84 9.25 20.82
CA TYR A 288 3.06 10.52 20.14
C TYR A 288 1.82 11.42 20.25
N ASP A 289 0.66 10.95 19.80
CA ASP A 289 -0.61 11.66 19.75
C ASP A 289 -1.04 12.16 21.13
N VAL A 290 -0.89 11.32 22.15
CA VAL A 290 -1.26 11.61 23.54
C VAL A 290 -0.48 12.80 24.10
N GLN A 291 0.79 12.96 23.75
CA GLN A 291 1.58 14.11 24.20
C GLN A 291 1.05 15.42 23.61
N HIS A 292 0.61 15.39 22.35
CA HIS A 292 0.04 16.56 21.69
C HIS A 292 -1.37 16.88 22.17
N LEU A 293 -2.21 15.86 22.37
CA LEU A 293 -3.54 16.02 22.98
C LEU A 293 -3.44 16.56 24.41
N ALA A 294 -2.47 16.08 25.21
CA ALA A 294 -2.22 16.60 26.55
C ALA A 294 -1.85 18.09 26.55
N LYS A 295 -1.08 18.57 25.57
CA LYS A 295 -0.75 19.99 25.38
C LYS A 295 -1.99 20.82 25.00
N ALA A 296 -2.93 20.23 24.26
CA ALA A 296 -4.25 20.81 23.99
C ALA A 296 -5.22 20.67 25.19
N GLY A 297 -4.74 20.24 26.36
CA GLY A 297 -5.52 20.06 27.57
C GLY A 297 -6.30 18.75 27.65
N CYS A 298 -6.22 17.88 26.64
CA CYS A 298 -6.89 16.59 26.57
C CYS A 298 -5.96 15.45 27.01
N LYS A 299 -5.83 15.25 28.33
CA LYS A 299 -5.05 14.13 28.89
C LYS A 299 -5.91 12.87 28.90
N LEU A 300 -5.60 11.91 28.02
CA LEU A 300 -6.34 10.66 27.94
C LEU A 300 -6.34 9.93 29.29
N ALA A 301 -7.51 9.39 29.66
CA ALA A 301 -7.68 8.66 30.91
C ALA A 301 -7.09 7.24 30.86
N SER A 302 -7.12 6.59 29.69
CA SER A 302 -6.54 5.27 29.45
C SER A 302 -6.07 5.12 27.99
N ILE A 303 -5.09 4.24 27.79
CA ILE A 303 -4.64 3.73 26.50
C ILE A 303 -4.58 2.23 26.66
N ASP A 304 -5.35 1.50 25.87
CA ASP A 304 -5.54 0.06 26.05
C ASP A 304 -4.62 -0.75 25.14
N ASP A 305 -4.43 -0.31 23.88
CA ASP A 305 -3.56 -1.00 22.94
C ASP A 305 -2.91 -0.04 21.92
N ASP A 306 -1.78 -0.48 21.36
CA ASP A 306 -1.06 0.21 20.31
C ASP A 306 -0.65 -0.79 19.22
N THR A 307 -1.20 -0.62 18.02
CA THR A 307 -0.99 -1.56 16.91
C THR A 307 0.47 -1.62 16.47
N MET A 308 1.27 -0.56 16.67
CA MET A 308 2.71 -0.58 16.42
C MET A 308 3.42 -1.51 17.41
N LEU A 309 3.06 -1.44 18.70
CA LEU A 309 3.67 -2.25 19.76
C LEU A 309 3.20 -3.70 19.67
N ALA A 310 1.90 -3.94 19.47
CA ALA A 310 1.34 -5.27 19.28
C ALA A 310 1.98 -5.98 18.10
N HIS A 311 2.12 -5.30 16.95
CA HIS A 311 2.80 -5.87 15.79
C HIS A 311 4.26 -6.20 16.09
N HIS A 312 4.98 -5.29 16.74
CA HIS A 312 6.39 -5.49 17.05
C HIS A 312 6.64 -6.63 18.06
N ALA A 313 5.68 -6.87 18.96
CA ALA A 313 5.74 -8.01 19.88
C ALA A 313 5.57 -9.34 19.14
N MET A 314 4.72 -9.40 18.11
CA MET A 314 4.50 -10.61 17.31
C MET A 314 5.61 -10.85 16.27
N TYR A 315 6.09 -9.78 15.64
CA TYR A 315 7.04 -9.83 14.52
C TYR A 315 8.17 -8.81 14.72
N PRO A 316 9.10 -9.07 15.65
CA PRO A 316 10.16 -8.11 16.01
C PRO A 316 11.10 -7.78 14.84
N GLU A 317 11.21 -8.66 13.86
CA GLU A 317 12.01 -8.50 12.64
C GLU A 317 11.33 -7.64 11.56
N MET A 318 10.01 -7.43 11.66
CA MET A 318 9.26 -6.64 10.69
C MET A 318 9.28 -5.14 11.00
N ARG A 319 9.11 -4.33 9.95
CA ARG A 319 8.89 -2.89 10.11
C ARG A 319 7.54 -2.68 10.79
N LYS A 320 7.43 -1.65 11.62
CA LYS A 320 6.22 -1.38 12.42
C LYS A 320 5.50 -0.06 12.12
N GLY A 321 5.92 0.65 11.07
CA GLY A 321 5.28 1.91 10.68
C GLY A 321 3.87 1.67 10.09
N LEU A 322 2.97 2.65 10.24
CA LEU A 322 1.57 2.55 9.81
C LEU A 322 1.41 2.06 8.37
N GLY A 323 2.25 2.55 7.45
CA GLY A 323 2.18 2.17 6.02
C GLY A 323 2.54 0.73 5.77
N PHE A 324 3.46 0.20 6.56
CA PHE A 324 3.82 -1.20 6.50
C PHE A 324 2.72 -2.07 7.11
N LEU A 325 2.20 -1.71 8.28
CA LEU A 325 1.09 -2.45 8.90
C LEU A 325 -0.16 -2.43 8.01
N GLY A 326 -0.49 -1.27 7.44
CA GLY A 326 -1.60 -1.12 6.52
C GLY A 326 -1.53 -2.13 5.37
N SER A 327 -0.38 -2.27 4.72
CA SER A 327 -0.27 -3.25 3.63
C SER A 327 0.06 -4.68 4.06
N ILE A 328 0.15 -4.98 5.36
CA ILE A 328 0.06 -6.35 5.89
C ILE A 328 -1.40 -6.69 6.22
N TYR A 329 -2.02 -5.91 7.10
CA TYR A 329 -3.30 -6.24 7.75
C TYR A 329 -4.54 -5.75 7.01
N THR A 330 -4.37 -4.89 6.01
CA THR A 330 -5.49 -4.37 5.22
C THR A 330 -5.25 -4.63 3.74
N ASN A 331 -6.33 -4.55 2.98
CA ASN A 331 -6.22 -4.56 1.53
C ASN A 331 -5.96 -3.16 0.99
N GLU A 332 -6.13 -2.10 1.79
CA GLU A 332 -6.08 -0.69 1.41
C GLU A 332 -4.81 -0.28 0.68
N LEU A 333 -4.94 0.77 -0.14
CA LEU A 333 -3.77 1.46 -0.67
C LEU A 333 -3.05 2.19 0.47
N SER A 334 -1.79 2.57 0.25
CA SER A 334 -1.15 3.55 1.14
C SER A 334 -2.00 4.83 1.20
N TRP A 335 -2.25 5.39 2.38
CA TRP A 335 -3.05 6.63 2.50
C TRP A 335 -2.46 7.80 1.68
N LYS A 336 -1.14 7.80 1.47
CA LYS A 336 -0.45 8.77 0.58
C LYS A 336 -0.78 8.56 -0.90
N GLN A 337 -1.18 7.35 -1.27
CA GLN A 337 -1.63 6.99 -2.62
C GLN A 337 -3.14 7.17 -2.78
N MET A 338 -3.95 6.99 -1.72
CA MET A 338 -5.40 7.20 -1.75
C MET A 338 -5.80 8.61 -2.23
N HIS A 339 -5.05 9.65 -1.83
CA HIS A 339 -5.27 11.02 -2.31
C HIS A 339 -5.17 11.15 -3.84
N LYS A 340 -4.43 10.27 -4.52
CA LYS A 340 -4.24 10.30 -5.97
C LYS A 340 -5.32 9.53 -6.74
N ASP A 341 -5.90 8.50 -6.13
CA ASP A 341 -6.94 7.67 -6.76
C ASP A 341 -8.35 8.26 -6.67
N LEU A 342 -8.60 9.22 -5.77
CA LEU A 342 -9.85 10.02 -5.74
C LEU A 342 -10.10 10.82 -7.04
N GLY A 343 -9.13 10.89 -7.94
CA GLY A 343 -9.26 11.45 -9.29
C GLY A 343 -9.55 10.43 -10.40
N ARG A 344 -9.58 9.13 -10.10
CA ARG A 344 -9.75 8.04 -11.09
C ARG A 344 -11.05 7.24 -10.94
N ASP A 345 -11.73 7.35 -9.81
CA ASP A 345 -13.07 6.78 -9.57
C ASP A 345 -14.19 7.80 -9.88
N LYS A 346 -14.08 8.54 -10.98
CA LYS A 346 -15.17 9.36 -11.55
C LYS A 346 -15.59 8.83 -12.92
#